data_AF-A0A9X5EII2-F1
#
_entry.id   AF-A0A9X5EII2-F1
#
_cell.length_a   1.000
_cell.length_b   1.000
_cell.length_c   1.000
_cell.angle_alpha   90.00
_cell.angle_beta   90.00
_cell.angle_gamma   90.00
#
_symmetry.space_group_name_H-M   'P 1'
#
loop_
_entity.id
_entity.type
_entity.pdbx_description
1 polymer ?
#
loop_
_entity_poly.entity_id
_entity_poly.type
_entity_poly.pdbx_seq_one_letter_code
_entity_poly.pdbx_strand_id
1 'polypeptide(L)'
;MSMSLAKYVLVFAGVLAAAFDSTSAQASSWVGVMKSDNGKRARVTAFVNAETVQLRFGEPVNCTIDANFLDVENGTSVYRFHVSQNGGAFCDRLYPGELMVTPSSTDSLRMSFRRHLVPWWGVLERGTDR
;
A
#
# COMPACT_ATOMS: atom_id res chain seq x y z
N MET A 1 64.55 -42.28 -13.67
CA MET A 1 63.23 -42.17 -14.34
C MET A 1 62.19 -41.87 -13.28
N SER A 2 61.43 -40.77 -13.51
CA SER A 2 60.15 -40.28 -12.93
C SER A 2 59.81 -40.56 -11.45
N MET A 3 59.67 -39.56 -10.55
CA MET A 3 58.59 -38.56 -10.42
C MET A 3 57.16 -39.13 -10.56
N SER A 4 56.38 -39.16 -9.46
CA SER A 4 55.33 -38.15 -9.21
C SER A 4 54.29 -38.64 -8.20
N LEU A 5 54.13 -37.86 -7.14
CA LEU A 5 53.04 -37.87 -6.16
C LEU A 5 51.76 -37.36 -6.83
N ALA A 6 50.67 -38.11 -6.84
CA ALA A 6 49.36 -37.57 -7.20
C ALA A 6 48.24 -38.44 -6.63
N LYS A 7 47.13 -37.92 -6.13
CA LYS A 7 46.66 -36.57 -5.81
C LYS A 7 45.37 -36.86 -5.01
N TYR A 8 45.26 -36.38 -3.78
CA TYR A 8 43.99 -36.38 -3.07
C TYR A 8 42.98 -35.53 -3.85
N VAL A 9 41.84 -36.09 -4.23
CA VAL A 9 40.69 -35.32 -4.71
C VAL A 9 39.53 -35.62 -3.77
N LEU A 10 39.40 -34.79 -2.74
CA LEU A 10 38.18 -34.65 -1.97
C LEU A 10 37.19 -33.84 -2.81
N VAL A 11 36.16 -34.52 -3.34
CA VAL A 11 35.04 -33.86 -4.01
C VAL A 11 34.05 -33.42 -2.92
N PHE A 12 34.15 -32.16 -2.49
CA PHE A 12 33.10 -31.51 -1.71
C PHE A 12 31.99 -31.04 -2.67
N ALA A 13 30.90 -31.81 -2.75
CA ALA A 13 29.67 -31.38 -3.41
C ALA A 13 28.89 -30.46 -2.46
N GLY A 14 29.20 -29.16 -2.51
CA GLY A 14 28.41 -28.13 -1.83
C GLY A 14 27.16 -27.79 -2.65
N VAL A 15 26.01 -28.30 -2.22
CA VAL A 15 24.70 -27.82 -2.72
C VAL A 15 24.40 -26.51 -1.98
N LEU A 16 24.66 -25.37 -2.64
CA LEU A 16 24.14 -24.07 -2.20
C LEU A 16 22.65 -24.01 -2.58
N ALA A 17 21.78 -24.38 -1.64
CA ALA A 17 20.36 -24.05 -1.72
C ALA A 17 20.22 -22.55 -1.41
N ALA A 18 20.12 -21.71 -2.45
CA ALA A 18 19.65 -20.34 -2.29
C ALA A 18 18.16 -20.40 -1.92
N ALA A 19 17.84 -20.16 -0.65
CA ALA A 19 16.46 -19.92 -0.24
C ALA A 19 16.01 -18.58 -0.83
N PHE A 20 15.16 -18.64 -1.84
CA PHE A 20 14.47 -17.45 -2.35
C PHE A 20 13.37 -17.11 -1.34
N ASP A 21 13.64 -16.18 -0.43
CA ASP A 21 12.60 -15.57 0.39
C ASP A 21 11.63 -14.84 -0.55
N SER A 22 10.52 -15.50 -0.86
CA SER A 22 9.38 -14.86 -1.51
C SER A 22 8.72 -13.98 -0.47
N THR A 23 9.28 -12.78 -0.24
CA THR A 23 8.61 -11.76 0.55
C THR A 23 7.39 -11.31 -0.25
N SER A 24 6.26 -12.01 -0.09
CA SER A 24 4.97 -11.47 -0.51
C SER A 24 4.87 -10.10 0.14
N ALA A 25 4.77 -9.03 -0.64
CA ALA A 25 4.59 -7.69 -0.11
C ALA A 25 3.32 -7.68 0.74
N GLN A 26 3.45 -7.88 2.04
CA GLN A 26 2.33 -7.92 2.96
C GLN A 26 1.69 -6.53 2.96
N ALA A 27 0.37 -6.49 2.74
CA ALA A 27 -0.34 -5.23 2.79
C ALA A 27 -0.20 -4.64 4.20
N SER A 28 0.36 -3.43 4.27
CA SER A 28 0.52 -2.71 5.53
C SER A 28 -0.80 -2.04 5.90
N SER A 29 -1.21 -2.18 7.17
CA SER A 29 -2.40 -1.52 7.69
C SER A 29 -2.06 -0.12 8.21
N TRP A 30 -2.93 0.83 7.94
CA TRP A 30 -2.81 2.23 8.35
C TRP A 30 -4.15 2.73 8.86
N VAL A 31 -4.15 3.53 9.93
CA VAL A 31 -5.39 3.98 10.58
C VAL A 31 -5.30 5.47 10.86
N GLY A 32 -6.38 6.20 10.59
CA GLY A 32 -6.43 7.63 10.86
C GLY A 32 -7.81 8.22 10.64
N VAL A 33 -7.83 9.54 10.49
CA VAL A 33 -9.04 10.31 10.18
C VAL A 33 -8.79 11.10 8.91
N MET A 34 -9.66 10.92 7.93
CA MET A 34 -9.74 11.81 6.77
C MET A 34 -10.83 12.85 7.00
N LYS A 35 -10.64 14.04 6.43
CA LYS A 35 -11.55 15.16 6.54
C LYS A 35 -11.70 15.88 5.22
N SER A 36 -12.83 16.55 5.04
CA SER A 36 -13.08 17.45 3.92
C SER A 36 -13.15 18.91 4.33
N ASP A 37 -13.08 19.79 3.34
CA ASP A 37 -13.12 21.24 3.55
C ASP A 37 -14.43 21.72 4.20
N ASN A 38 -15.55 21.02 3.98
CA ASN A 38 -16.82 21.31 4.65
C ASN A 38 -16.92 20.77 6.09
N GLY A 39 -15.80 20.33 6.68
CA GLY A 39 -15.71 19.92 8.09
C GLY A 39 -16.14 18.49 8.39
N LYS A 40 -16.59 17.70 7.41
CA LYS A 40 -16.87 16.27 7.63
C LYS A 40 -15.58 15.52 7.94
N ARG A 41 -15.71 14.49 8.77
CA ARG A 41 -14.61 13.62 9.22
C ARG A 41 -15.08 12.18 9.19
N ALA A 42 -14.17 11.27 8.85
CA ALA A 42 -14.41 9.84 8.91
C ALA A 42 -13.14 9.12 9.35
N ARG A 43 -13.29 8.14 10.25
CA ARG A 43 -12.21 7.20 10.55
C ARG A 43 -11.99 6.32 9.33
N VAL A 44 -10.72 6.11 8.97
CA VAL A 44 -10.32 5.30 7.83
C VAL A 44 -9.28 4.29 8.27
N THR A 45 -9.46 3.05 7.81
CA THR A 45 -8.41 2.03 7.80
C THR A 45 -8.01 1.81 6.34
N ALA A 46 -6.73 1.92 6.04
CA ALA A 46 -6.17 1.65 4.73
C ALA A 46 -5.30 0.41 4.77
N PHE A 47 -5.42 -0.43 3.75
CA PHE A 47 -4.52 -1.55 3.48
C PHE A 47 -3.77 -1.23 2.21
N VAL A 48 -2.45 -1.06 2.31
CA VAL A 48 -1.60 -0.58 1.22
C VAL A 48 -0.54 -1.63 0.90
N ASN A 49 -0.49 -2.05 -0.36
CA ASN A 49 0.61 -2.83 -0.92
C ASN A 49 1.15 -2.13 -2.18
N ALA A 50 2.04 -2.78 -2.93
CA ALA A 50 2.70 -2.20 -4.10
C ALA A 50 1.76 -1.91 -5.28
N GLU A 51 0.64 -2.63 -5.38
CA GLU A 51 -0.25 -2.60 -6.55
C GLU A 51 -1.62 -2.01 -6.24
N THR A 52 -2.08 -2.14 -5.00
CA THR A 52 -3.45 -1.79 -4.61
C THR A 52 -3.52 -1.08 -3.26
N VAL A 53 -4.56 -0.25 -3.13
CA VAL A 53 -4.99 0.35 -1.88
C VAL A 53 -6.46 0.05 -1.66
N GLN A 54 -6.79 -0.53 -0.51
CA GLN A 54 -8.16 -0.62 -0.02
C GLN A 54 -8.36 0.35 1.13
N LEU A 55 -9.31 1.29 0.99
CA LEU A 55 -9.74 2.19 2.05
C LEU A 55 -11.09 1.72 2.61
N ARG A 56 -11.17 1.53 3.92
CA ARG A 56 -12.41 1.26 4.65
C ARG A 56 -12.75 2.47 5.51
N PHE A 57 -13.80 3.19 5.13
CA PHE A 57 -14.34 4.29 5.89
C PHE A 57 -15.35 3.76 6.92
N GLY A 58 -15.18 4.15 8.18
CA GLY A 58 -16.15 3.90 9.24
C GLY A 58 -17.32 4.90 9.22
N GLU A 59 -18.11 4.90 10.29
CA GLU A 59 -19.26 5.79 10.44
C GLU A 59 -18.86 7.27 10.41
N PRO A 60 -19.72 8.15 9.85
CA PRO A 60 -21.04 7.88 9.26
C PRO A 60 -20.98 7.52 7.76
N VAL A 61 -19.77 7.31 7.21
CA VAL A 61 -19.54 7.12 5.79
C VAL A 61 -19.79 5.67 5.37
N ASN A 62 -19.27 4.70 6.14
CA ASN A 62 -19.48 3.26 5.97
C ASN A 62 -19.35 2.78 4.51
N CYS A 63 -18.20 3.02 3.88
CA CYS A 63 -17.95 2.53 2.53
C CYS A 63 -16.51 2.09 2.31
N THR A 64 -16.31 1.30 1.25
CA THR A 64 -15.00 0.80 0.83
C THR A 64 -14.64 1.34 -0.54
N ILE A 65 -13.37 1.72 -0.70
CA ILE A 65 -12.80 2.13 -1.99
C ILE A 65 -11.61 1.22 -2.28
N ASP A 66 -11.64 0.58 -3.44
CA ASP A 66 -10.52 -0.17 -3.98
C ASP A 66 -9.87 0.66 -5.10
N ALA A 67 -8.54 0.80 -5.03
CA ALA A 67 -7.76 1.60 -5.94
C ALA A 67 -6.57 0.78 -6.47
N ASN A 68 -6.28 0.92 -7.76
CA ASN A 68 -5.12 0.29 -8.39
C ASN A 68 -4.04 1.32 -8.65
N PHE A 69 -2.79 0.91 -8.48
CA PHE A 69 -1.63 1.73 -8.77
C PHE A 69 -1.68 2.24 -10.21
N LEU A 70 -1.40 3.53 -10.39
CA LEU A 70 -1.41 4.20 -11.68
C LEU A 70 -0.01 4.72 -12.02
N ASP A 71 0.61 5.50 -11.12
CA ASP A 71 1.89 6.16 -11.37
C ASP A 71 2.55 6.66 -10.06
N VAL A 72 3.78 7.19 -10.16
CA VAL A 72 4.43 7.97 -9.10
C VAL A 72 4.72 9.39 -9.58
N GLU A 73 4.19 10.39 -8.86
CA GLU A 73 4.40 11.81 -9.11
C GLU A 73 5.18 12.43 -7.93
N ASN A 74 6.42 12.89 -8.14
CA ASN A 74 7.21 13.59 -7.10
C ASN A 74 7.29 12.85 -5.75
N GLY A 75 7.48 11.53 -5.78
CA GLY A 75 7.51 10.70 -4.56
C GLY A 75 6.14 10.41 -3.94
N THR A 76 5.05 10.74 -4.63
CA THR A 76 3.67 10.40 -4.26
C THR A 76 3.15 9.31 -5.18
N SER A 77 2.72 8.18 -4.60
CA SER A 77 2.05 7.13 -5.37
C SER A 77 0.62 7.56 -5.69
N VAL A 78 0.25 7.43 -6.96
CA VAL A 78 -1.08 7.75 -7.49
C VAL A 78 -1.81 6.45 -7.76
N TYR A 79 -3.03 6.33 -7.24
CA TYR A 79 -3.90 5.19 -7.48
C TYR A 79 -5.22 5.66 -8.09
N ARG A 80 -5.80 4.89 -9.01
CA ARG A 80 -7.10 5.18 -9.61
C ARG A 80 -8.19 4.32 -8.99
N PHE A 81 -9.31 4.95 -8.60
CA PHE A 81 -10.44 4.25 -7.99
C PHE A 81 -11.34 3.62 -9.04
N HIS A 82 -11.89 2.46 -8.67
CA HIS A 82 -13.07 1.91 -9.34
C HIS A 82 -14.35 2.48 -8.73
N VAL A 83 -15.48 2.25 -9.39
CA VAL A 83 -16.79 2.50 -8.78
C VAL A 83 -16.89 1.65 -7.52
N SER A 84 -17.26 2.27 -6.39
CA SER A 84 -17.40 1.55 -5.13
C SER A 84 -18.53 0.52 -5.26
N GLN A 85 -18.25 -0.74 -4.92
CA GLN A 85 -19.24 -1.81 -5.03
C GLN A 85 -20.28 -1.79 -3.90
N ASN A 86 -19.92 -1.21 -2.74
CA ASN A 86 -20.76 -1.17 -1.53
C ASN A 86 -20.80 0.25 -0.92
N GLY A 87 -20.65 1.27 -1.75
CA GLY A 87 -20.55 2.65 -1.30
C GLY A 87 -21.91 3.34 -1.24
N GLY A 88 -22.26 3.90 -0.08
CA GLY A 88 -23.29 4.93 -0.05
C GLY A 88 -22.87 6.17 -0.87
N ALA A 89 -23.79 7.14 -1.04
CA ALA A 89 -23.62 8.35 -1.86
C ALA A 89 -22.35 9.19 -1.60
N PHE A 90 -21.61 8.91 -0.53
CA PHE A 90 -20.28 9.46 -0.31
C PHE A 90 -19.23 8.90 -1.28
N CYS A 91 -19.02 7.58 -1.30
CA CYS A 91 -17.99 6.94 -2.11
C CYS A 91 -18.26 7.14 -3.61
N ASP A 92 -19.54 7.13 -4.02
CA ASP A 92 -19.94 7.43 -5.40
C ASP A 92 -19.51 8.84 -5.84
N ARG A 93 -19.57 9.81 -4.92
CA ARG A 93 -19.14 11.19 -5.18
C ARG A 93 -17.62 11.35 -5.20
N LEU A 94 -16.85 10.35 -4.81
CA LEU A 94 -15.39 10.35 -4.98
C LEU A 94 -14.99 9.75 -6.34
N TYR A 95 -15.90 9.07 -7.03
CA TYR A 95 -15.68 8.53 -8.36
C TYR A 95 -16.11 9.52 -9.48
N PRO A 96 -15.42 9.56 -10.63
CA PRO A 96 -14.05 9.11 -10.81
C PRO A 96 -13.09 10.01 -10.04
N GLY A 97 -11.92 9.47 -9.70
CA GLY A 97 -10.89 10.21 -8.97
C GLY A 97 -9.62 9.39 -8.77
N GLU A 98 -8.63 10.02 -8.14
CA GLU A 98 -7.35 9.40 -7.82
C GLU A 98 -7.00 9.57 -6.34
N LEU A 99 -6.35 8.56 -5.77
CA LEU A 99 -5.73 8.62 -4.44
C LEU A 99 -4.29 9.04 -4.60
N MET A 100 -3.89 10.02 -3.82
CA MET A 100 -2.50 10.38 -3.64
C MET A 100 -2.07 9.85 -2.27
N VAL A 101 -1.03 9.01 -2.26
CA VAL A 101 -0.43 8.45 -1.05
C VAL A 101 1.03 8.91 -0.97
N THR A 102 1.32 9.75 0.01
CA THR A 102 2.65 10.32 0.22
C THR A 102 3.17 9.88 1.58
N PRO A 103 4.34 9.22 1.67
CA PRO A 103 4.99 8.97 2.95
C PRO A 103 5.26 10.29 3.67
N SER A 104 4.80 10.41 4.91
CA SER A 104 5.09 11.58 5.76
C SER A 104 6.19 11.26 6.79
N SER A 105 6.29 10.00 7.20
CA SER A 105 7.40 9.43 7.98
C SER A 105 7.43 7.91 7.76
N THR A 106 8.34 7.20 8.44
CA THR A 106 8.36 5.72 8.43
C THR A 106 7.05 5.11 8.92
N ASP A 107 6.32 5.79 9.81
CA ASP A 107 5.11 5.29 10.45
C ASP A 107 3.86 6.13 10.16
N SER A 108 3.93 7.04 9.18
CA SER A 108 2.77 7.81 8.75
C SER A 108 2.67 8.01 7.23
N LEU A 109 1.44 7.96 6.73
CA LEU A 109 1.07 8.27 5.34
C LEU A 109 0.13 9.46 5.29
N ARG A 110 0.46 10.46 4.47
CA ARG A 110 -0.52 11.45 4.02
C ARG A 110 -1.32 10.87 2.87
N MET A 111 -2.64 10.90 2.99
CA MET A 111 -3.55 10.48 1.93
C MET A 111 -4.44 11.65 1.52
N SER A 112 -4.69 11.79 0.22
CA SER A 112 -5.65 12.75 -0.29
C SER A 112 -6.31 12.30 -1.58
N PHE A 113 -7.53 12.79 -1.82
CA PHE A 113 -8.26 12.53 -3.05
C PHE A 113 -8.05 13.68 -4.03
N ARG A 114 -7.55 13.38 -5.24
CA ARG A 114 -7.53 14.31 -6.36
C ARG A 114 -8.86 14.17 -7.12
N ARG A 115 -9.84 15.01 -6.75
CA ARG A 115 -11.11 15.18 -7.47
C ARG A 115 -11.54 16.65 -7.44
N HIS A 116 -12.08 17.15 -8.54
CA HIS A 116 -12.44 18.56 -8.74
C HIS A 116 -13.48 19.14 -7.77
N LEU A 117 -14.23 18.33 -7.01
CA LEU A 117 -15.45 18.81 -6.32
C LEU A 117 -15.45 18.63 -4.80
N VAL A 118 -14.71 17.67 -4.22
CA VAL A 118 -14.71 17.46 -2.76
C VAL A 118 -13.34 16.95 -2.32
N PRO A 119 -12.41 17.83 -1.93
CA PRO A 119 -11.12 17.41 -1.43
C PRO A 119 -11.30 16.72 -0.07
N TRP A 120 -10.74 15.51 0.03
CA TRP A 120 -10.61 14.76 1.28
C TRP A 120 -9.14 14.47 1.53
N TRP A 121 -8.69 14.63 2.76
CA TRP A 121 -7.31 14.36 3.12
C TRP A 121 -7.15 13.99 4.58
N GLY A 122 -6.05 13.31 4.91
CA GLY A 122 -5.70 12.93 6.27
C GLY A 122 -4.24 12.47 6.37
N VAL A 123 -3.77 12.32 7.60
CA VAL A 123 -2.56 11.55 7.91
C VAL A 123 -3.03 10.31 8.65
N LEU A 124 -2.56 9.15 8.19
CA LEU A 124 -2.83 7.85 8.78
C LEU A 124 -1.53 7.33 9.38
N GLU A 125 -1.62 6.77 10.57
CA GLU A 125 -0.51 6.17 11.29
C GLU A 125 -0.50 4.66 11.05
N ARG A 126 0.66 4.03 11.16
CA ARG A 126 0.80 2.57 11.04
C ARG A 126 -0.15 1.87 12.03
N GLY A 127 -0.99 0.98 11.52
CA GLY A 127 -1.83 0.13 12.34
C GLY A 127 -0.95 -0.90 13.06
N THR A 128 -1.19 -1.12 14.35
CA THR A 128 -0.65 -2.31 15.01
C THR A 128 -1.57 -3.47 14.67
N ASP A 129 -1.07 -4.48 13.97
CA ASP A 129 -1.73 -5.78 13.91
C ASP A 129 -2.00 -6.22 15.36
N ARG A 130 -3.28 -6.30 15.72
CA ARG A 130 -3.71 -6.83 17.02
C ARG A 130 -4.21 -8.24 16.84
#